data_AF-A0A7X7RJN6-F1
#
_entry.id   AF-A0A7X7RJN6-F1
#
_cell.length_a   1.000
_cell.length_b   1.000
_cell.length_c   1.000
_cell.angle_alpha   90.00
_cell.angle_beta   90.00
_cell.angle_gamma   90.00
#
_symmetry.space_group_name_H-M   'P 1'
#
loop_
_entity.id
_entity.type
_entity.pdbx_description
1 polymer ?
#
loop_
_entity_poly.entity_id
_entity_poly.type
_entity_poly.pdbx_seq_one_letter_code
_entity_poly.pdbx_strand_id
1 'polypeptide(L)'
;MALVAMPVFTTAEIKHVLSRIGAVRDALLANCHTFADFPEGPVLKVGDAYPGIWLEHNQDNVFLAKFAPEIAWRSQKMFMHFQLEDGLLPFMVSVKPLDKCIGFPDPKSVGRWHVQVVYPFARCALEIAKQTNRPREDYQQIYQAGTAYDAWFGKYRNTLKTGLVEM
;
A
#
# COMPACT_ATOMS: atom_id res chain seq x y z
N MET A 1 21.45 33.14 10.42
CA MET A 1 20.38 32.15 10.19
C MET A 1 19.99 31.60 11.55
N ALA A 2 18.82 31.96 12.09
CA ALA A 2 18.42 31.48 13.41
C ALA A 2 18.00 30.01 13.31
N LEU A 3 18.61 29.14 14.12
CA LEU A 3 18.17 27.76 14.26
C LEU A 3 16.74 27.78 14.85
N VAL A 4 15.76 27.38 14.05
CA VAL A 4 14.42 27.10 14.55
C VAL A 4 14.55 25.85 15.42
N ALA A 5 14.39 26.01 16.73
CA ALA A 5 14.29 24.88 17.63
C ALA A 5 13.04 24.09 17.26
N MET A 6 13.21 22.82 16.87
CA MET A 6 12.07 21.97 16.59
C MET A 6 11.27 21.75 17.88
N PRO A 7 9.94 21.90 17.85
CA PRO A 7 9.12 21.58 19.01
C PRO A 7 9.31 20.11 19.39
N VAL A 8 9.58 19.87 20.68
CA VAL A 8 9.74 18.52 21.25
C VAL A 8 8.52 18.24 22.11
N PHE A 9 7.93 17.05 21.95
CA PHE A 9 6.84 16.63 22.81
C PHE A 9 7.29 16.60 24.28
N THR A 10 6.49 17.21 25.14
CA THR A 10 6.63 17.10 26.59
C THR A 10 6.36 15.66 27.05
N THR A 11 6.85 15.30 28.23
CA THR A 11 6.55 14.00 28.85
C THR A 11 5.05 13.76 29.01
N ALA A 12 4.27 14.81 29.28
CA ALA A 12 2.82 14.73 29.40
C ALA A 12 2.15 14.41 28.06
N GLU A 13 2.57 15.06 26.97
CA GLU A 13 2.07 14.79 25.62
C GLU A 13 2.45 13.37 25.16
N ILE A 14 3.69 12.94 25.39
CA ILE A 14 4.11 11.57 25.10
C ILE A 14 3.23 10.57 25.84
N LYS A 15 3.03 10.75 27.16
CA LYS A 15 2.17 9.87 27.96
C LYS A 15 0.73 9.87 27.45
N HIS A 16 0.21 11.03 27.04
CA HIS A 16 -1.11 11.15 26.46
C HIS A 16 -1.22 10.35 25.15
N VAL A 17 -0.32 10.57 24.18
CA VAL A 17 -0.34 9.83 22.89
C VAL A 17 -0.21 8.32 23.11
N LEU A 18 0.72 7.89 23.97
CA LEU A 18 0.92 6.47 24.25
C LEU A 18 -0.32 5.81 24.90
N SER A 19 -1.07 6.55 25.74
CA SER A 19 -2.32 6.06 26.32
C SER A 19 -3.41 5.76 25.28
N ARG A 20 -3.29 6.30 24.05
CA ARG A 20 -4.25 6.10 22.96
C ARG A 20 -3.93 4.93 22.06
N ILE A 21 -2.76 4.27 22.20
CA ILE A 21 -2.31 3.20 21.30
C ILE A 21 -3.35 2.10 21.12
N GLY A 22 -4.01 1.66 22.21
CA GLY A 22 -5.05 0.64 22.15
C GLY A 22 -6.19 1.03 21.21
N ALA A 23 -6.79 2.19 21.43
CA ALA A 23 -7.89 2.70 20.60
C ALA A 23 -7.48 2.93 19.14
N VAL A 24 -6.25 3.43 18.91
CA VAL A 24 -5.72 3.64 17.54
C VAL A 24 -5.50 2.30 16.83
N ARG A 25 -4.98 1.28 17.54
CA ARG A 25 -4.83 -0.06 16.98
C ARG A 25 -6.18 -0.66 16.63
N ASP A 26 -7.18 -0.53 17.50
CA ASP A 26 -8.50 -1.10 17.25
C ASP A 26 -9.17 -0.40 16.05
N ALA A 27 -8.99 0.91 15.90
CA ALA A 27 -9.43 1.66 14.71
C ALA A 27 -8.71 1.23 13.43
N LEU A 28 -7.39 0.97 13.49
CA LEU A 28 -6.61 0.44 12.36
C LEU A 28 -7.17 -0.93 11.91
N LEU A 29 -7.42 -1.83 12.87
CA LEU A 29 -7.94 -3.17 12.57
C LEU A 29 -9.37 -3.13 12.02
N ALA A 30 -10.19 -2.17 12.44
CA ALA A 30 -11.53 -1.96 11.90
C ALA A 30 -11.55 -1.58 10.40
N ASN A 31 -10.43 -1.09 9.86
CA ASN A 31 -10.26 -0.80 8.43
C ASN A 31 -9.87 -2.02 7.58
N CYS A 32 -9.76 -3.22 8.17
CA CYS A 32 -9.40 -4.44 7.46
C CYS A 32 -10.65 -5.16 6.89
N HIS A 33 -10.86 -5.12 5.58
CA HIS A 33 -12.10 -5.56 4.94
C HIS A 33 -11.81 -6.59 3.84
N THR A 34 -12.71 -7.56 3.64
CA THR A 34 -12.62 -8.52 2.52
C THR A 34 -13.24 -7.93 1.27
N PHE A 35 -12.55 -8.06 0.13
CA PHE A 35 -12.98 -7.46 -1.12
C PHE A 35 -13.61 -8.54 -1.99
N ALA A 36 -14.73 -8.23 -2.66
CA ALA A 36 -15.45 -9.23 -3.46
C ALA A 36 -14.59 -9.84 -4.59
N ASP A 37 -13.76 -9.01 -5.24
CA ASP A 37 -12.87 -9.45 -6.32
C ASP A 37 -11.55 -10.05 -5.80
N PHE A 38 -11.34 -10.09 -4.48
CA PHE A 38 -10.18 -10.71 -3.82
C PHE A 38 -10.61 -11.41 -2.50
N PRO A 39 -11.32 -12.55 -2.60
CA PRO A 39 -12.03 -13.15 -1.46
C PRO A 39 -11.12 -13.95 -0.49
N GLU A 40 -9.80 -13.93 -0.66
CA GLU A 40 -8.83 -14.66 0.18
C GLU A 40 -8.77 -14.18 1.65
N GLY A 41 -9.49 -13.11 1.98
CA GLY A 41 -9.63 -12.57 3.32
C GLY A 41 -9.44 -11.05 3.36
N PRO A 42 -9.39 -10.48 4.58
CA PRO A 42 -9.34 -9.04 4.73
C PRO A 42 -7.99 -8.46 4.30
N VAL A 43 -8.04 -7.24 3.78
CA VAL A 43 -6.90 -6.37 3.46
C VAL A 43 -7.12 -5.01 4.11
N LEU A 44 -6.04 -4.25 4.32
CA LEU A 44 -6.15 -2.92 4.93
C LEU A 44 -6.57 -1.89 3.90
N LYS A 45 -7.71 -1.24 4.13
CA LYS A 45 -8.12 -0.05 3.37
C LYS A 45 -7.38 1.20 3.89
N VAL A 46 -7.29 2.20 3.03
CA VAL A 46 -6.76 3.54 3.39
C VAL A 46 -7.62 4.21 4.47
N GLY A 47 -8.94 4.10 4.35
CA GLY A 47 -9.88 4.70 5.29
C GLY A 47 -11.27 4.82 4.69
N ASP A 48 -12.13 5.63 5.32
CA ASP A 48 -13.53 5.75 4.94
C ASP A 48 -13.77 6.66 3.73
N ALA A 49 -12.93 7.68 3.54
CA ALA A 49 -13.04 8.62 2.42
C ALA A 49 -12.59 8.02 1.07
N TYR A 50 -11.75 6.98 1.10
CA TYR A 50 -11.19 6.31 -0.07
C TYR A 50 -11.46 4.81 0.03
N PRO A 51 -12.63 4.34 -0.46
CA PRO A 51 -13.03 2.94 -0.33
C PRO A 51 -12.12 2.02 -1.14
N GLY A 52 -11.12 1.43 -0.48
CA GLY A 52 -10.16 0.56 -1.15
C GLY A 52 -8.79 0.59 -0.52
N ILE A 53 -7.86 -0.10 -1.16
CA ILE A 53 -6.44 0.04 -0.93
C ILE A 53 -5.83 0.88 -2.04
N TRP A 54 -4.77 1.61 -1.72
CA TRP A 54 -4.03 2.44 -2.68
C TRP A 54 -2.55 2.15 -2.55
N LEU A 55 -1.85 2.07 -3.68
CA LEU A 55 -0.44 1.72 -3.73
C LEU A 55 0.44 2.81 -3.06
N GLU A 56 -0.01 4.06 -3.05
CA GLU A 56 0.62 5.17 -2.30
C GLU A 56 0.62 4.95 -0.78
N HIS A 57 -0.37 4.23 -0.25
CA HIS A 57 -0.50 3.95 1.18
C HIS A 57 0.02 2.55 1.55
N ASN A 58 0.71 1.90 0.62
CA ASN A 58 1.06 0.50 0.79
C ASN A 58 1.98 0.26 2.01
N GLN A 59 2.81 1.24 2.37
CA GLN A 59 3.70 1.22 3.55
C GLN A 59 2.95 1.13 4.89
N ASP A 60 1.66 1.46 4.96
CA ASP A 60 0.87 1.34 6.19
C ASP A 60 0.82 -0.13 6.67
N ASN A 61 0.94 -1.08 5.73
CA ASN A 61 1.02 -2.50 6.04
C ASN A 61 2.30 -2.91 6.78
N VAL A 62 3.38 -2.11 6.71
CA VAL A 62 4.59 -2.34 7.53
C VAL A 62 4.25 -2.17 9.01
N PHE A 63 3.37 -1.23 9.35
CA PHE A 63 2.88 -1.07 10.72
C PHE A 63 1.87 -2.16 11.07
N LEU A 64 0.95 -2.46 10.16
CA LEU A 64 -0.05 -3.51 10.35
C LEU A 64 0.58 -4.88 10.61
N ALA A 65 1.72 -5.20 10.00
CA ALA A 65 2.39 -6.49 10.13
C ALA A 65 2.68 -6.89 11.60
N LYS A 66 2.83 -5.90 12.50
CA LYS A 66 3.00 -6.12 13.95
C LYS A 66 1.73 -6.59 14.67
N PHE A 67 0.56 -6.28 14.12
CA PHE A 67 -0.74 -6.50 14.76
C PHE A 67 -1.59 -7.54 14.03
N ALA A 68 -1.48 -7.61 12.70
CA ALA A 68 -2.22 -8.51 11.83
C ALA A 68 -1.34 -8.96 10.64
N PRO A 69 -0.35 -9.83 10.88
CA PRO A 69 0.67 -10.19 9.89
C PRO A 69 0.09 -10.76 8.59
N GLU A 70 -0.90 -11.65 8.69
CA GLU A 70 -1.53 -12.23 7.50
C GLU A 70 -2.33 -11.21 6.70
N ILE A 71 -2.93 -10.21 7.35
CA ILE A 71 -3.65 -9.12 6.66
C ILE A 71 -2.65 -8.24 5.92
N ALA A 72 -1.56 -7.87 6.60
CA ALA A 72 -0.50 -7.06 6.00
C ALA A 72 0.10 -7.73 4.75
N TRP A 73 0.39 -9.04 4.84
CA TRP A 73 0.88 -9.81 3.69
C TRP A 73 -0.16 -9.89 2.58
N ARG A 74 -1.42 -10.17 2.92
CA ARG A 74 -2.51 -10.24 1.94
C ARG A 74 -2.68 -8.94 1.16
N SER A 75 -2.56 -7.79 1.83
CA SER A 75 -2.57 -6.47 1.18
C SER A 75 -1.47 -6.35 0.10
N GLN A 76 -0.26 -6.88 0.34
CA GLN A 76 0.82 -6.89 -0.67
C GLN A 76 0.48 -7.80 -1.85
N LYS A 77 0.01 -9.02 -1.54
CA LYS A 77 -0.38 -10.00 -2.54
C LYS A 77 -1.44 -9.46 -3.50
N MET A 78 -2.38 -8.66 -3.01
CA MET A 78 -3.45 -8.13 -3.85
C MET A 78 -2.92 -7.27 -5.00
N PHE A 79 -1.87 -6.46 -4.79
CA PHE A 79 -1.26 -5.69 -5.89
C PHE A 79 -0.58 -6.59 -6.92
N MET A 80 0.15 -7.63 -6.46
CA MET A 80 0.78 -8.61 -7.35
C MET A 80 -0.26 -9.42 -8.13
N HIS A 81 -1.36 -9.79 -7.48
CA HIS A 81 -2.46 -10.54 -8.08
C HIS A 81 -3.10 -9.78 -9.25
N PHE A 82 -3.25 -8.47 -9.12
CA PHE A 82 -3.86 -7.61 -10.14
C PHE A 82 -2.86 -6.94 -11.10
N GLN A 83 -1.57 -7.30 -11.02
CA GLN A 83 -0.56 -6.82 -11.95
C GLN A 83 -0.93 -7.23 -13.39
N LEU A 84 -0.77 -6.31 -14.34
CA LEU A 84 -0.96 -6.64 -15.76
C LEU A 84 0.24 -7.42 -16.31
N GLU A 85 0.02 -8.13 -17.41
CA GLU A 85 1.07 -8.89 -18.11
C GLU A 85 2.24 -8.01 -18.57
N ASP A 86 2.00 -6.72 -18.84
CA ASP A 86 3.04 -5.76 -19.21
C ASP A 86 3.86 -5.22 -18.02
N GLY A 87 3.50 -5.62 -16.80
CA GLY A 87 4.17 -5.26 -15.56
C GLY A 87 3.52 -4.13 -14.76
N LEU A 88 2.48 -3.46 -15.28
CA LEU A 88 1.82 -2.38 -14.55
C LEU A 88 1.09 -2.90 -13.30
N LEU A 89 1.51 -2.42 -12.12
CA LEU A 89 0.73 -2.58 -10.90
C LEU A 89 -0.45 -1.60 -10.88
N PRO A 90 -1.61 -1.99 -10.34
CA PRO A 90 -2.70 -1.04 -10.15
C PRO A 90 -2.34 -0.04 -9.06
N PHE A 91 -2.69 1.23 -9.27
CA PHE A 91 -2.51 2.25 -8.23
C PHE A 91 -3.54 2.10 -7.10
N MET A 92 -4.65 1.41 -7.36
CA MET A 92 -5.67 1.13 -6.36
C MET A 92 -6.47 -0.14 -6.68
N VAL A 93 -7.08 -0.70 -5.63
CA VAL A 93 -8.15 -1.69 -5.71
C VAL A 93 -9.27 -1.21 -4.80
N SER A 94 -10.49 -1.07 -5.30
CA SER A 94 -11.62 -0.55 -4.53
C SER A 94 -12.44 -1.64 -3.85
N VAL A 95 -13.15 -1.28 -2.78
CA VAL A 95 -14.27 -2.07 -2.27
C VAL A 95 -15.51 -1.85 -3.14
N LYS A 96 -16.20 -2.93 -3.52
CA LYS A 96 -17.53 -2.85 -4.15
C LYS A 96 -18.63 -2.78 -3.08
N PRO A 97 -19.75 -2.06 -3.33
CA PRO A 97 -20.00 -1.22 -4.51
C PRO A 97 -19.17 0.07 -4.51
N LEU A 98 -18.79 0.52 -5.71
CA LEU A 98 -17.97 1.71 -5.98
C LEU A 98 -18.75 3.04 -5.85
N ASP A 99 -20.06 2.97 -5.60
CA ASP A 99 -20.98 4.10 -5.48
C ASP A 99 -20.61 5.07 -4.35
N LYS A 100 -19.77 4.64 -3.40
CA LYS A 100 -19.21 5.47 -2.33
C LYS A 100 -17.85 6.11 -2.65
N CYS A 101 -17.26 5.80 -3.80
CA CYS A 101 -15.97 6.38 -4.21
C CYS A 101 -16.20 7.74 -4.89
N ILE A 102 -15.95 8.83 -4.17
CA ILE A 102 -16.08 10.20 -4.71
C ILE A 102 -15.03 10.40 -5.82
N GLY A 103 -15.45 10.87 -6.99
CA GLY A 103 -14.54 11.30 -8.07
C GLY A 103 -14.10 10.20 -9.05
N PHE A 104 -14.72 9.04 -9.05
CA PHE A 104 -14.38 7.93 -9.96
C PHE A 104 -15.35 7.82 -11.14
N PRO A 105 -14.93 8.20 -12.37
CA PRO A 105 -15.78 8.12 -13.55
C PRO A 105 -15.97 6.70 -14.09
N ASP A 106 -15.14 5.73 -13.65
CA ASP A 106 -15.16 4.34 -14.12
C ASP A 106 -15.55 3.39 -12.95
N PRO A 107 -16.62 2.60 -13.09
CA PRO A 107 -17.04 1.59 -12.10
C PRO A 107 -16.13 0.35 -12.07
N LYS A 108 -14.89 0.43 -12.54
CA LYS A 108 -13.90 -0.64 -12.40
C LYS A 108 -13.33 -0.67 -10.99
N SER A 109 -13.22 -1.88 -10.45
CA SER A 109 -12.70 -2.09 -9.11
C SER A 109 -11.18 -2.01 -8.99
N VAL A 110 -10.47 -1.88 -10.09
CA VAL A 110 -9.00 -1.86 -10.11
C VAL A 110 -8.51 -0.74 -11.01
N GLY A 111 -7.84 0.25 -10.41
CA GLY A 111 -7.40 1.48 -11.09
C GLY A 111 -6.02 1.35 -11.72
N ARG A 112 -5.90 1.73 -13.01
CA ARG A 112 -4.67 1.59 -13.81
C ARG A 112 -4.39 2.77 -14.77
N TRP A 113 -5.16 3.84 -14.71
CA TRP A 113 -5.04 4.97 -15.66
C TRP A 113 -3.98 6.01 -15.26
N HIS A 114 -3.42 5.91 -14.05
CA HIS A 114 -2.26 6.69 -13.63
C HIS A 114 -1.31 5.83 -12.78
N VAL A 115 -0.20 6.43 -12.36
CA VAL A 115 0.75 5.84 -11.41
C VAL A 115 0.70 6.65 -10.13
N GLN A 116 0.59 5.98 -8.99
CA GLN A 116 0.62 6.63 -7.67
C GLN A 116 1.35 5.70 -6.69
N VAL A 117 2.62 6.01 -6.43
CA VAL A 117 3.48 5.23 -5.54
C VAL A 117 4.46 6.19 -4.85
N VAL A 118 4.49 6.18 -3.52
CA VAL A 118 5.36 7.04 -2.72
C VAL A 118 6.52 6.25 -2.13
N TYR A 119 6.26 5.00 -1.74
CA TYR A 119 7.26 4.07 -1.23
C TYR A 119 7.48 2.94 -2.24
N PRO A 120 8.74 2.56 -2.57
CA PRO A 120 9.00 1.54 -3.58
C PRO A 120 8.28 0.21 -3.25
N PHE A 121 7.45 -0.27 -4.18
CA PHE A 121 6.62 -1.46 -3.96
C PHE A 121 7.44 -2.68 -3.51
N ALA A 122 8.50 -3.01 -4.27
CA ALA A 122 9.35 -4.15 -3.96
C ALA A 122 10.01 -4.05 -2.58
N ARG A 123 10.39 -2.84 -2.15
CA ARG A 123 10.93 -2.60 -0.81
C ARG A 123 9.88 -2.84 0.27
N CYS A 124 8.68 -2.31 0.09
CA CYS A 124 7.56 -2.50 1.01
C CYS A 124 7.23 -3.99 1.18
N ALA A 125 7.03 -4.68 0.05
CA ALA A 125 6.67 -6.09 0.06
C ALA A 125 7.77 -6.96 0.67
N LEU A 126 9.05 -6.65 0.41
CA LEU A 126 10.18 -7.31 1.06
C LEU A 126 10.21 -7.13 2.58
N GLU A 127 9.98 -5.90 3.06
CA GLU A 127 9.95 -5.61 4.50
C GLU A 127 8.82 -6.37 5.21
N ILE A 128 7.63 -6.39 4.62
CA ILE A 128 6.48 -7.12 5.14
C ILE A 128 6.71 -8.63 5.08
N ALA A 129 7.27 -9.15 3.98
CA ALA A 129 7.58 -10.56 3.83
C ALA A 129 8.57 -11.04 4.91
N LYS A 130 9.61 -10.24 5.20
CA LYS A 130 10.55 -10.51 6.30
C LYS A 130 9.87 -10.47 7.66
N GLN A 131 9.10 -9.41 7.95
CA GLN A 131 8.43 -9.26 9.24
C GLN A 131 7.40 -10.36 9.52
N THR A 132 6.78 -10.89 8.48
CA THR A 132 5.76 -11.94 8.57
C THR A 132 6.31 -13.33 8.29
N ASN A 133 7.64 -13.51 8.21
CA ASN A 133 8.32 -14.80 7.99
C ASN A 133 7.78 -15.58 6.78
N ARG A 134 7.62 -14.90 5.63
CA ARG A 134 7.15 -15.55 4.41
C ARG A 134 8.15 -16.58 3.87
N PRO A 135 7.68 -17.61 3.15
CA PRO A 135 8.53 -18.62 2.54
C PRO A 135 9.21 -18.09 1.26
N ARG A 136 10.17 -18.85 0.70
CA ARG A 136 11.06 -18.40 -0.38
C ARG A 136 10.31 -18.01 -1.66
N GLU A 137 9.24 -18.73 -1.98
CA GLU A 137 8.38 -18.51 -3.13
C GLU A 137 7.77 -17.10 -3.14
N ASP A 138 7.43 -16.56 -1.98
CA ASP A 138 6.89 -15.21 -1.86
C ASP A 138 7.96 -14.15 -2.22
N TYR A 139 9.23 -14.38 -1.85
CA TYR A 139 10.33 -13.49 -2.27
C TYR A 139 10.56 -13.54 -3.77
N GLN A 140 10.41 -14.72 -4.39
CA GLN A 140 10.48 -14.85 -5.84
C GLN A 140 9.35 -14.08 -6.52
N GLN A 141 8.13 -14.18 -5.99
CA GLN A 141 6.98 -13.42 -6.50
C GLN A 141 7.20 -11.91 -6.40
N ILE A 142 7.70 -11.43 -5.26
CA ILE A 142 8.04 -10.00 -5.07
C ILE A 142 9.07 -9.54 -6.09
N TYR A 143 10.13 -10.33 -6.29
CA TYR A 143 11.19 -9.99 -7.25
C TYR A 143 10.65 -9.92 -8.68
N GLN A 144 9.84 -10.91 -9.09
CA GLN A 144 9.23 -10.95 -10.42
C GLN A 144 8.30 -9.76 -10.64
N ALA A 145 7.40 -9.48 -9.69
CA ALA A 145 6.46 -8.37 -9.78
C ALA A 145 7.18 -7.01 -9.79
N GLY A 146 8.16 -6.81 -8.92
CA GLY A 146 8.98 -5.59 -8.87
C GLY A 146 9.77 -5.37 -10.16
N THR A 147 10.41 -6.41 -10.68
CA THR A 147 11.19 -6.31 -11.93
C THR A 147 10.30 -5.97 -13.12
N ALA A 148 9.12 -6.59 -13.22
CA ALA A 148 8.17 -6.29 -14.28
C ALA A 148 7.66 -4.84 -14.18
N TYR A 149 7.44 -4.34 -12.96
CA TYR A 149 7.00 -2.96 -12.75
C TYR A 149 8.09 -1.94 -13.08
N ASP A 150 9.34 -2.19 -12.68
CA ASP A 150 10.49 -1.35 -13.07
C ASP A 150 10.71 -1.35 -14.59
N ALA A 151 10.57 -2.52 -15.24
CA ALA A 151 10.63 -2.63 -16.69
C ALA A 151 9.51 -1.84 -17.39
N TRP A 152 8.31 -1.83 -16.80
CA TRP A 152 7.19 -1.02 -17.28
C TRP A 152 7.53 0.48 -17.25
N PHE A 153 8.10 0.99 -16.14
CA PHE A 153 8.58 2.38 -16.10
C PHE A 153 9.67 2.65 -17.14
N GLY A 154 10.64 1.73 -17.27
CA GLY A 154 11.70 1.84 -18.28
C GLY A 154 11.15 1.97 -19.71
N LYS A 155 10.06 1.26 -20.02
CA LYS A 155 9.42 1.25 -21.34
C LYS A 155 8.50 2.44 -21.58
N TYR A 156 7.68 2.80 -20.60
CA TYR A 156 6.54 3.73 -20.77
C TYR A 156 6.71 5.08 -20.08
N ARG A 157 7.74 5.25 -19.24
CA ARG A 157 7.96 6.46 -18.43
C ARG A 157 9.42 6.91 -18.38
N ASN A 158 10.29 6.30 -19.16
CA ASN A 158 11.67 6.73 -19.38
C ASN A 158 11.94 6.76 -20.90
N THR A 159 11.01 7.35 -21.65
CA THR A 159 11.02 7.35 -23.12
C THR A 159 12.20 8.15 -23.68
N LEU A 160 12.66 9.16 -22.94
CA LEU A 160 13.85 9.95 -23.21
C LEU A 160 15.15 9.29 -22.73
N LYS A 161 15.07 8.14 -22.05
CA LYS A 161 16.22 7.35 -21.55
C LYS A 161 17.15 8.12 -20.62
N THR A 162 16.59 9.03 -19.83
CA THR A 162 17.33 9.82 -18.83
C THR A 162 17.59 9.04 -17.54
N GLY A 163 16.89 7.92 -17.34
CA GLY A 163 16.90 7.17 -16.08
C GLY A 163 15.92 7.73 -15.04
N LEU A 164 15.08 8.71 -15.42
CA LEU A 164 14.06 9.32 -14.57
C LEU A 164 12.65 9.03 -15.13
N VAL A 165 11.68 9.05 -14.23
CA VAL A 165 10.26 8.93 -14.57
C VAL A 165 9.74 10.25 -15.15
N GLU A 166 9.07 10.16 -16.29
CA GLU A 166 8.35 11.24 -16.97
C GLU A 166 6.89 11.29 -16.47
N MET A 167 6.37 12.49 -16.22
CA MET A 167 4.99 12.73 -15.73
C MET A 167 4.01 12.98 -16.87
#